data_AF-A0A7W0REQ6-F1
#
_entry.id   AF-A0A7W0REQ6-F1
#
_cell.length_a   1.000
_cell.length_b   1.000
_cell.length_c   1.000
_cell.angle_alpha   90.00
_cell.angle_beta   90.00
_cell.angle_gamma   90.00
#
_symmetry.space_group_name_H-M   'P 1'
#
loop_
_entity.id
_entity.type
_entity.pdbx_description
1 polymer ?
#
loop_
_entity_poly.entity_id
_entity_poly.type
_entity_poly.pdbx_seq_one_letter_code
_entity_poly.pdbx_strand_id
1 'polypeptide(L)' 'RPHDWCQAHHLVHWIDGGPTDLCNLCLLCVRHHHLIHEGGFGLARAPNGELVFTRPDGTVIEPRPWAA' A
#
# COMPACT_ATOMS: atom_id res chain seq x y z
N ARG A 1 2.13 15.94 12.20
CA ARG A 1 1.82 14.60 12.75
C ARG A 1 1.53 13.69 11.55
N PRO A 2 2.43 12.77 11.17
CA PRO A 2 2.28 12.01 9.92
C PRO A 2 1.13 10.99 9.96
N HIS A 3 0.82 10.43 11.14
CA HIS A 3 -0.20 9.39 11.31
C HIS A 3 -1.64 9.90 11.11
N ASP A 4 -1.93 11.15 11.47
CA ASP A 4 -3.27 11.76 11.32
C ASP A 4 -3.70 11.89 9.85
N TRP A 5 -2.76 11.80 8.90
CA TRP A 5 -3.03 11.86 7.46
C TRP A 5 -3.02 10.49 6.79
N CYS A 6 -2.81 9.43 7.57
CA CYS A 6 -2.81 8.07 7.09
C CYS A 6 -4.16 7.40 7.31
N GLN A 7 -4.51 6.52 6.38
CA GLN A 7 -5.66 5.64 6.42
C GLN A 7 -5.19 4.20 6.34
N ALA A 8 -5.91 3.31 7.03
CA ALA A 8 -5.69 1.87 6.89
C ALA A 8 -6.22 1.42 5.53
N HIS A 9 -5.39 0.68 4.80
CA HIS A 9 -5.70 0.10 3.50
C HIS A 9 -5.56 -1.42 3.56
N HIS A 10 -6.55 -2.13 3.04
CA HIS A 10 -6.55 -3.60 2.94
C HIS A 10 -5.72 -4.07 1.73
N LEU A 11 -4.73 -4.93 1.96
CA LEU A 11 -3.90 -5.54 0.90
C LEU A 11 -4.71 -6.52 0.04
N VAL A 12 -5.49 -7.38 0.68
CA VAL A 12 -6.61 -8.09 0.04
C VAL A 12 -7.86 -7.28 0.35
N HIS A 13 -8.51 -6.74 -0.67
CA HIS A 13 -9.63 -5.84 -0.49
C HIS A 13 -10.77 -6.52 0.29
N TRP A 14 -11.48 -5.76 1.13
CA TRP A 14 -12.54 -6.29 1.98
C TRP A 14 -13.69 -6.91 1.18
N ILE A 15 -13.98 -6.37 -0.01
CA ILE A 15 -15.01 -6.92 -0.92
C ILE A 15 -14.64 -8.30 -1.46
N ASP A 16 -13.34 -8.60 -1.52
CA ASP A 16 -12.78 -9.89 -1.93
C ASP A 16 -12.61 -10.84 -0.73
N GLY A 17 -13.17 -10.47 0.43
CA GLY A 17 -13.11 -11.27 1.65
C GLY A 17 -11.87 -11.03 2.51
N GLY A 18 -11.07 -10.00 2.22
CA GLY A 18 -9.90 -9.67 3.03
C GLY A 18 -10.27 -9.27 4.47
N PRO A 19 -9.61 -9.84 5.50
CA PRO A 19 -9.93 -9.56 6.90
C PRO A 19 -9.46 -8.16 7.33
N THR A 20 -10.12 -7.61 8.35
CA THR A 20 -9.65 -6.39 9.03
C THR A 20 -8.75 -6.77 10.19
N ASP A 21 -7.45 -6.96 9.89
CA ASP A 21 -6.41 -7.25 10.88
C ASP A 21 -5.07 -6.62 10.50
N LEU A 22 -4.10 -6.62 11.42
CA LEU A 22 -2.80 -5.97 11.21
C LEU A 22 -1.95 -6.65 10.13
N CYS A 23 -2.23 -7.91 9.78
CA CYS A 23 -1.48 -8.63 8.75
C CYS A 23 -1.97 -8.25 7.34
N ASN A 24 -3.26 -7.96 7.20
CA ASN A 24 -3.88 -7.54 5.93
C ASN A 24 -3.96 -6.01 5.75
N LEU A 25 -3.59 -5.21 6.76
CA LEU A 25 -3.63 -3.75 6.67
C LEU A 25 -2.24 -3.11 6.50
N CYS A 26 -2.20 -1.95 5.85
CA CYS A 26 -1.08 -1.01 5.91
C CYS A 26 -1.57 0.44 6.02
N LEU A 27 -0.69 1.35 6.41
CA LEU A 27 -1.00 2.78 6.47
C LEU A 27 -0.51 3.49 5.21
N LEU A 28 -1.41 4.20 4.55
CA LEU A 28 -1.11 5.06 3.40
C LEU A 28 -1.65 6.46 3.66
N CYS A 29 -0.94 7.50 3.20
CA CYS A 29 -1.56 8.82 3.19
C CYS A 29 -2.74 8.87 2.21
N VAL A 30 -3.69 9.78 2.43
CA VAL A 30 -4.90 9.92 1.59
C VAL A 30 -4.57 9.92 0.09
N ARG A 31 -3.53 10.66 -0.33
CA ARG A 31 -3.11 10.71 -1.73
C ARG A 31 -2.71 9.33 -2.27
N HIS A 32 -1.85 8.61 -1.56
CA HIS A 32 -1.42 7.28 -2.02
C HIS A 32 -2.53 6.25 -1.93
N HIS A 33 -3.42 6.37 -0.95
CA HIS A 33 -4.58 5.51 -0.82
C HIS A 33 -5.49 5.61 -2.05
N HIS A 34 -5.79 6.82 -2.53
CA HIS A 34 -6.55 7.01 -3.76
C HIS A 34 -5.81 6.52 -5.00
N LEU A 35 -4.48 6.67 -5.07
CA LEU A 35 -3.72 6.14 -6.22
C LEU A 35 -3.80 4.62 -6.33
N ILE A 36 -3.85 3.90 -5.21
CA ILE A 36 -4.07 2.45 -5.20
C ILE A 36 -5.50 2.09 -5.62
N HIS A 37 -6.51 2.80 -5.10
CA HIS A 37 -7.90 2.51 -5.44
C HIS A 37 -8.30 2.88 -6.87
N GLU A 38 -7.79 4.00 -7.37
CA GLU A 38 -8.33 4.65 -8.59
C GLU A 38 -7.25 4.94 -9.63
N GLY A 39 -6.00 5.11 -9.19
CA GLY A 39 -4.89 5.50 -10.06
C GLY A 39 -4.24 4.35 -10.82
N GLY A 40 -4.69 3.11 -10.61
CA GLY A 40 -4.10 1.90 -11.21
C GLY A 40 -2.77 1.47 -10.59
N PHE A 41 -2.35 2.07 -9.48
CA PHE A 41 -1.15 1.62 -8.77
C PHE A 41 -1.43 0.33 -8.01
N GLY A 42 -0.44 -0.56 -7.95
CA GLY A 42 -0.52 -1.80 -7.19
C GLY A 42 0.20 -1.71 -5.86
N LEU A 43 -0.25 -2.53 -4.92
CA LEU A 43 0.36 -2.70 -3.61
C LEU A 43 0.22 -4.17 -3.19
N ALA A 44 1.33 -4.79 -2.83
CA ALA A 44 1.38 -6.14 -2.30
C ALA A 44 2.37 -6.24 -1.14
N ARG A 45 2.26 -7.32 -0.36
CA ARG A 45 3.26 -7.69 0.65
C ARG A 45 4.08 -8.87 0.16
N ALA A 46 5.39 -8.69 0.07
CA ALA A 46 6.32 -9.74 -0.28
C ALA A 46 6.47 -10.77 0.87
N PRO A 47 6.99 -11.98 0.60
CA PRO A 47 7.17 -13.02 1.63
C PRO A 47 8.08 -12.60 2.79
N ASN A 48 8.99 -11.65 2.56
CA ASN A 48 9.85 -11.06 3.59
C ASN A 48 9.14 -9.99 4.46
N GLY A 49 7.87 -9.71 4.19
CA GLY A 49 7.05 -8.73 4.90
C GLY A 49 7.10 -7.31 4.33
N GLU A 50 7.98 -7.02 3.36
CA GLU A 50 8.09 -5.70 2.74
C GLU A 50 6.88 -5.38 1.86
N LEU A 51 6.53 -4.09 1.79
CA LEU A 51 5.52 -3.61 0.87
C LEU A 51 6.15 -3.33 -0.49
N VAL A 52 5.55 -3.90 -1.54
CA VAL A 52 5.94 -3.70 -2.93
C VAL A 52 4.87 -2.85 -3.60
N PHE A 53 5.28 -1.70 -4.13
CA PHE A 53 4.41 -0.81 -4.89
C PHE A 53 4.71 -0.95 -6.38
N THR A 54 3.68 -0.94 -7.21
CA THR A 54 3.82 -0.94 -8.67
C THR A 54 3.12 0.27 -9.28
N ARG A 55 3.70 0.80 -10.35
CA ARG A 55 3.03 1.79 -11.21
C ARG A 55 1.90 1.14 -12.02
N PRO A 56 1.04 1.94 -12.68
CA PRO A 56 -0.02 1.41 -13.53
C PRO A 56 0.45 0.56 -14.71
N ASP A 57 1.70 0.72 -15.14
CA ASP A 57 2.34 -0.11 -16.17
C ASP A 57 2.93 -1.43 -15.61
N GLY A 58 2.75 -1.70 -14.32
CA GLY A 58 3.29 -2.88 -13.63
C GLY A 58 4.74 -2.74 -13.18
N THR A 59 5.43 -1.62 -13.48
CA THR A 59 6.82 -1.44 -13.03
C THR A 59 6.89 -1.29 -11.51
N VAL A 60 7.81 -2.01 -10.88
CA VAL A 60 8.06 -1.89 -9.44
C VAL A 60 8.64 -0.51 -9.13
N ILE A 61 8.15 0.09 -8.05
CA ILE A 61 8.70 1.33 -7.49
C ILE A 61 9.75 0.93 -6.46
N GLU A 62 11.02 1.04 -6.86
CA GLU A 62 12.13 0.77 -5.95
C GLU A 62 12.05 1.68 -4.72
N PRO A 63 12.22 1.12 -3.51
CA PRO A 63 12.31 1.94 -2.32
C PRO A 63 13.50 2.88 -2.48
N ARG A 64 13.26 4.17 -2.24
CA ARG A 64 14.37 5.11 -2.21
C ARG A 64 15.24 4.73 -1.00
N PRO A 65 16.55 4.45 -1.19
CA PRO A 65 17.44 4.33 -0.05
C PRO A 65 17.33 5.65 0.72
N TRP A 66 17.09 5.54 2.02
CA TRP A 66 17.04 6.72 2.87
C TRP A 66 18.43 7.33 2.80
N ALA A 67 18.58 8.45 2.11
CA ALA A 67 19.84 9.20 2.14
C ALA A 67 20.06 9.60 3.60
N ALA A 68 21.11 9.05 4.20
CA ALA A 68 21.58 9.42 5.53
C ALA A 68 22.05 10.88 5.56
#